data_AF-A0A7D5ZF30-F1
#
_entry.id   AF-A0A7D5ZF30-F1
#
_cell.length_a   1.000
_cell.length_b   1.000
_cell.length_c   1.000
_cell.angle_alpha   90.00
_cell.angle_beta   90.00
_cell.angle_gamma   90.00
#
_symmetry.space_group_name_H-M   'P 1'
#
loop_
_entity.id
_entity.type
_entity.pdbx_description
1 polymer ?
#
loop_
_entity_poly.entity_id
_entity_poly.type
_entity_poly.pdbx_seq_one_letter_code
_entity_poly.pdbx_strand_id
1 'polypeptide(L)'
;MSVSRYQRGSQRLSHIDAEAGEQVIRSLAHIAPDLATYILEFAFGDVFCRPGLSLKQRELATIAALTAMGTAEPQLKVHIAAGLNVGLSQQEIVETMIQMAVYAGFPAALNGVFAAQQVFESAPMAAKPVGITALLRINDLAQIEYTLSALQDLARQTQLEPGCLEFRIQHDVSQPDTILLWEQWRDETAFNEHLAAPHTVDYQAQNLTSLVQYWRMNELKL
;
A
#
# COMPACT_ATOMS: atom_id res chain seq x y z
N MET A 1 -21.19 -12.71 -21.86
CA MET A 1 -20.50 -14.00 -21.64
C MET A 1 -20.07 -14.06 -20.19
N SER A 2 -20.29 -15.17 -19.50
CA SER A 2 -19.83 -15.34 -18.11
C SER A 2 -18.31 -15.45 -18.05
N VAL A 3 -17.67 -14.76 -17.11
CA VAL A 3 -16.22 -14.85 -16.86
C VAL A 3 -15.83 -16.30 -16.53
N SER A 4 -14.81 -16.85 -17.18
CA SER A 4 -14.36 -18.22 -16.92
C SER A 4 -13.75 -18.36 -15.52
N ARG A 5 -13.69 -19.58 -14.98
CA ARG A 5 -13.05 -19.84 -13.68
C ARG A 5 -11.60 -19.37 -13.67
N TYR A 6 -10.87 -19.68 -14.75
CA TYR A 6 -9.50 -19.25 -14.95
C TYR A 6 -9.38 -17.71 -14.90
N GLN A 7 -10.18 -16.99 -15.68
CA GLN A 7 -10.14 -15.52 -15.72
C GLN A 7 -10.46 -14.91 -14.35
N ARG A 8 -11.48 -15.43 -13.67
CA ARG A 8 -11.86 -14.99 -12.32
C ARG A 8 -10.74 -15.25 -11.31
N GLY A 9 -10.09 -16.41 -11.41
CA GLY A 9 -8.94 -16.78 -10.60
C GLY A 9 -7.73 -15.89 -10.81
N SER A 10 -7.37 -15.63 -12.07
CA SER A 10 -6.27 -14.73 -12.43
C SER A 10 -6.52 -13.31 -11.91
N GLN A 11 -7.74 -12.78 -12.07
CA GLN A 11 -8.12 -11.48 -11.50
C GLN A 11 -8.02 -11.48 -9.97
N ARG A 12 -8.50 -12.55 -9.33
CA ARG A 12 -8.44 -12.65 -7.86
C ARG A 12 -6.99 -12.69 -7.37
N LEU A 13 -6.12 -13.48 -8.02
CA LEU A 13 -4.71 -13.57 -7.68
C LEU A 13 -4.01 -12.22 -7.83
N SER A 14 -4.26 -11.49 -8.92
CA SER A 14 -3.65 -10.17 -9.14
C SER A 14 -4.06 -9.14 -8.08
N HIS A 15 -5.25 -9.27 -7.48
CA HIS A 15 -5.68 -8.40 -6.38
C HIS A 15 -5.06 -8.77 -5.02
N ILE A 16 -4.53 -9.98 -4.86
CA ILE A 16 -3.97 -10.49 -3.60
C ILE A 16 -2.46 -10.36 -3.61
N ASP A 17 -1.80 -10.88 -4.64
CA ASP A 17 -0.35 -10.88 -4.78
C ASP A 17 0.03 -11.06 -6.26
N ALA A 18 0.15 -9.92 -6.95
CA ALA A 18 0.42 -9.93 -8.39
C ALA A 18 1.79 -10.51 -8.74
N GLU A 19 2.82 -10.29 -7.92
CA GLU A 19 4.19 -10.68 -8.28
C GLU A 19 4.53 -12.10 -7.82
N ALA A 20 4.37 -12.42 -6.52
CA ALA A 20 4.76 -13.73 -6.01
C ALA A 20 3.80 -14.83 -6.51
N GLY A 21 2.50 -14.50 -6.61
CA GLY A 21 1.49 -15.38 -7.18
C GLY A 21 1.81 -15.75 -8.64
N GLU A 22 2.12 -14.76 -9.47
CA GLU A 22 2.52 -15.01 -10.86
C GLU A 22 3.83 -15.78 -10.96
N GLN A 23 4.80 -15.55 -10.08
CA GLN A 23 6.05 -16.28 -10.07
C GLN A 23 5.83 -17.78 -9.82
N VAL A 24 4.92 -18.14 -8.89
CA VAL A 24 4.54 -19.54 -8.66
C VAL A 24 3.93 -20.14 -9.93
N ILE A 25 2.99 -19.45 -10.58
CA ILE A 25 2.35 -19.91 -11.82
C ILE A 25 3.38 -20.12 -12.94
N ARG A 26 4.30 -19.17 -13.13
CA ARG A 26 5.38 -19.26 -14.13
C ARG A 26 6.34 -20.42 -13.82
N SER A 27 6.65 -20.65 -12.54
CA SER A 27 7.54 -21.75 -12.14
C SER A 27 6.99 -23.13 -12.51
N LEU A 28 5.66 -23.26 -12.54
CA LEU A 28 4.98 -24.51 -12.87
C LEU A 28 4.81 -24.75 -14.38
N ALA A 29 4.96 -23.72 -15.22
CA ALA A 29 4.59 -23.76 -16.64
C ALA A 29 5.27 -24.90 -17.43
N HIS A 30 6.51 -25.25 -17.08
CA HIS A 30 7.31 -26.24 -17.80
C HIS A 30 7.29 -27.65 -17.17
N ILE A 31 6.81 -27.78 -15.92
CA ILE A 31 6.87 -29.03 -15.16
C ILE A 31 5.48 -29.60 -14.83
N ALA A 32 4.51 -28.74 -14.52
CA ALA A 32 3.16 -29.13 -14.11
C ALA A 32 2.14 -28.02 -14.41
N PRO A 33 1.88 -27.69 -15.69
CA PRO A 33 0.97 -26.60 -16.09
C PRO A 33 -0.48 -26.82 -15.62
N ASP A 34 -0.92 -28.06 -15.47
CA ASP A 34 -2.26 -28.37 -14.93
C ASP A 34 -2.39 -27.96 -13.46
N LEU A 35 -1.30 -28.04 -12.68
CA LEU A 35 -1.31 -27.61 -11.29
C LEU A 35 -1.47 -26.09 -11.18
N ALA A 36 -0.84 -25.33 -12.08
CA ALA A 36 -1.07 -23.89 -12.20
C ALA A 36 -2.54 -23.59 -12.55
N THR A 37 -3.12 -24.39 -13.43
CA THR A 37 -4.55 -24.30 -13.78
C THR A 37 -5.44 -24.58 -12.57
N TYR A 38 -5.14 -25.58 -11.74
CA TYR A 38 -5.91 -25.85 -10.52
C TYR A 38 -5.81 -24.73 -9.48
N ILE A 39 -4.62 -24.13 -9.33
CA ILE A 39 -4.44 -22.97 -8.45
C ILE A 39 -5.36 -21.82 -8.92
N LEU A 40 -5.33 -21.49 -10.21
CA LEU A 40 -6.11 -20.39 -10.74
C LEU A 40 -7.61 -20.70 -10.75
N GLU A 41 -8.05 -21.82 -11.32
CA GLU A 41 -9.47 -22.12 -11.45
C GLU A 41 -10.12 -22.45 -10.11
N PHE A 42 -9.51 -23.32 -9.30
CA PHE A 42 -10.15 -23.84 -8.10
C PHE A 42 -9.82 -23.00 -6.87
N ALA A 43 -8.53 -22.82 -6.54
CA ALA A 43 -8.18 -22.10 -5.32
C ALA A 43 -8.62 -20.63 -5.42
N PHE A 44 -8.16 -19.89 -6.42
CA PHE A 44 -8.49 -18.48 -6.57
C PHE A 44 -9.85 -18.23 -7.23
N GLY A 45 -10.18 -18.99 -8.27
CA GLY A 45 -11.41 -18.82 -9.04
C GLY A 45 -12.65 -19.29 -8.30
N ASP A 46 -12.58 -20.37 -7.52
CA ASP A 46 -13.76 -20.91 -6.83
C ASP A 46 -13.73 -20.63 -5.34
N VAL A 47 -12.66 -20.98 -4.60
CA VAL A 47 -12.64 -20.92 -3.12
C VAL A 47 -12.47 -19.50 -2.60
N PHE A 48 -11.47 -18.75 -3.06
CA PHE A 48 -11.20 -17.38 -2.60
C PHE A 48 -12.25 -16.36 -3.06
N CYS A 49 -13.01 -16.68 -4.11
CA CYS A 49 -14.10 -15.84 -4.60
C CYS A 49 -15.44 -16.06 -3.87
N ARG A 50 -15.56 -17.06 -2.98
CA ARG A 50 -16.81 -17.29 -2.24
C ARG A 50 -17.14 -16.08 -1.36
N PRO A 51 -18.44 -15.75 -1.19
CA PRO A 51 -18.85 -14.77 -0.20
C PRO A 51 -18.67 -15.30 1.23
N GLY A 52 -18.81 -14.43 2.22
CA GLY A 52 -18.84 -14.78 3.64
C GLY A 52 -17.57 -14.47 4.43
N LEU A 53 -16.40 -14.46 3.77
CA LEU A 53 -15.14 -14.02 4.36
C LEU A 53 -14.46 -13.00 3.46
N SER A 54 -13.91 -11.93 4.06
CA SER A 54 -13.06 -10.96 3.39
C SER A 54 -11.71 -11.57 2.99
N LEU A 55 -10.98 -10.92 2.09
CA LEU A 55 -9.65 -11.39 1.70
C LEU A 55 -8.68 -11.41 2.90
N LYS A 56 -8.73 -10.40 3.77
CA LYS A 56 -7.96 -10.39 5.04
C LYS A 56 -8.22 -11.66 5.85
N GLN A 57 -9.49 -12.03 6.02
CA GLN A 57 -9.88 -13.21 6.80
C GLN A 57 -9.43 -14.52 6.15
N ARG A 58 -9.46 -14.59 4.81
CA ARG A 58 -9.00 -15.77 4.06
C ARG A 58 -7.49 -15.95 4.15
N GLU A 59 -6.73 -14.86 3.99
CA GLU A 59 -5.28 -14.90 4.16
C GLU A 59 -4.90 -15.23 5.61
N LEU A 60 -5.56 -14.63 6.59
CA LEU A 60 -5.32 -14.95 8.00
C LEU A 60 -5.54 -16.44 8.31
N ALA A 61 -6.63 -17.01 7.79
CA ALA A 61 -6.91 -18.44 7.93
C ALA A 61 -5.86 -19.31 7.22
N THR A 62 -5.36 -18.87 6.07
CA THR A 62 -4.33 -19.60 5.30
C THR A 62 -2.97 -19.54 6.01
N ILE A 63 -2.58 -18.39 6.53
CA ILE A 63 -1.37 -18.19 7.35
C ILE A 63 -1.42 -19.07 8.60
N ALA A 64 -2.56 -19.11 9.30
CA ALA A 64 -2.75 -19.97 10.45
C ALA A 64 -2.56 -21.45 10.10
N ALA A 65 -3.18 -21.91 9.01
CA ALA A 65 -3.08 -23.29 8.54
C ALA A 65 -1.65 -23.68 8.14
N LEU A 66 -0.95 -22.81 7.39
CA LEU A 66 0.42 -23.05 6.96
C LEU A 66 1.41 -23.02 8.13
N THR A 67 1.20 -22.13 9.09
CA THR A 67 1.97 -22.07 10.34
C THR A 67 1.77 -23.35 11.14
N ALA A 68 0.52 -23.79 11.33
CA ALA A 68 0.21 -25.02 12.05
C ALA A 68 0.80 -26.28 11.38
N MET A 69 0.89 -26.30 10.04
CA MET A 69 1.51 -27.40 9.30
C MET A 69 3.04 -27.45 9.49
N GLY A 70 3.70 -26.33 9.74
CA GLY A 70 5.11 -26.22 10.15
C GLY A 70 6.16 -26.61 9.09
N THR A 71 5.76 -27.10 7.91
CA THR A 71 6.67 -27.62 6.87
C THR A 71 6.54 -26.94 5.50
N ALA A 72 5.59 -26.02 5.33
CA ALA A 72 5.37 -25.29 4.07
C ALA A 72 5.83 -23.83 4.17
N GLU A 73 7.07 -23.62 4.62
CA GLU A 73 7.65 -22.29 4.76
C GLU A 73 7.59 -21.45 3.46
N PRO A 74 7.90 -21.99 2.26
CA PRO A 74 7.81 -21.20 1.03
C PRO A 74 6.39 -20.66 0.76
N GLN A 75 5.37 -21.48 0.96
CA GLN A 75 3.97 -21.07 0.79
C GLN A 75 3.54 -20.10 1.89
N LEU A 76 4.00 -20.33 3.13
CA LEU A 76 3.73 -19.43 4.25
C LEU A 76 4.25 -18.02 3.94
N LYS A 77 5.46 -17.88 3.41
CA LYS A 77 6.03 -16.58 3.03
C LYS A 77 5.21 -15.87 1.95
N VAL A 78 4.77 -16.60 0.92
CA VAL A 78 3.86 -16.05 -0.11
C VAL A 78 2.57 -15.53 0.51
N HIS A 79 1.94 -16.30 1.40
CA HIS A 79 0.69 -15.89 2.04
C HIS A 79 0.84 -14.78 3.08
N ILE A 80 2.01 -14.64 3.71
CA ILE A 80 2.32 -13.49 4.58
C ILE A 80 2.40 -12.21 3.72
N ALA A 81 3.10 -12.24 2.59
CA ALA A 81 3.20 -11.10 1.67
C ALA A 81 1.82 -10.72 1.10
N ALA A 82 1.07 -11.71 0.61
CA ALA A 82 -0.32 -11.56 0.19
C ALA A 82 -1.21 -10.96 1.30
N GLY A 83 -1.06 -11.44 2.53
CA GLY A 83 -1.75 -10.94 3.71
C GLY A 83 -1.53 -9.44 3.91
N LEU A 84 -0.27 -8.98 3.84
CA LEU A 84 0.08 -7.56 3.93
C LEU A 84 -0.54 -6.75 2.79
N ASN A 85 -0.51 -7.26 1.56
CA ASN A 85 -1.09 -6.60 0.38
C ASN A 85 -2.61 -6.40 0.49
N VAL A 86 -3.33 -7.39 1.03
CA VAL A 86 -4.78 -7.27 1.28
C VAL A 86 -5.09 -6.51 2.59
N GLY A 87 -4.05 -6.01 3.27
CA GLY A 87 -4.12 -5.03 4.33
C GLY A 87 -3.96 -5.57 5.75
N LEU A 88 -3.58 -6.84 5.95
CA LEU A 88 -3.24 -7.34 7.28
C LEU A 88 -2.05 -6.55 7.84
N SER A 89 -2.05 -6.25 9.13
CA SER A 89 -0.90 -5.69 9.81
C SER A 89 0.10 -6.80 10.17
N GLN A 90 1.37 -6.43 10.32
CA GLN A 90 2.39 -7.36 10.85
C GLN A 90 1.96 -7.91 12.23
N GLN A 91 1.30 -7.09 13.05
CA GLN A 91 0.77 -7.50 14.35
C GLN A 91 -0.33 -8.56 14.22
N GLU A 92 -1.31 -8.38 13.32
CA GLU A 92 -2.37 -9.38 13.08
C GLU A 92 -1.78 -10.74 12.68
N ILE A 93 -0.71 -10.73 11.88
CA ILE A 93 0.00 -11.94 11.43
C ILE A 93 0.75 -12.61 12.59
N VAL A 94 1.53 -11.84 13.37
CA VAL A 94 2.30 -12.36 14.51
C VAL A 94 1.38 -12.91 15.60
N GLU A 95 0.30 -12.22 15.95
CA GLU A 95 -0.70 -12.70 16.92
C GLU A 95 -1.30 -14.04 16.51
N THR A 96 -1.58 -14.22 15.22
CA THR A 96 -2.07 -15.49 14.68
C THR A 96 -1.07 -16.62 14.89
N MET A 97 0.23 -16.37 14.68
CA MET A 97 1.29 -17.36 14.88
C MET A 97 1.51 -17.68 16.36
N ILE A 98 1.45 -16.68 17.24
CA ILE A 98 1.49 -16.89 18.70
C ILE A 98 0.32 -17.79 19.11
N GLN A 99 -0.88 -17.53 18.59
CA GLN A 99 -2.05 -18.37 18.86
C GLN A 99 -1.84 -19.81 18.37
N MET A 100 -1.13 -20.03 17.25
CA MET A 100 -0.83 -21.37 16.76
C MET A 100 0.09 -22.17 17.70
N ALA A 101 0.81 -21.54 18.63
CA ALA A 101 1.57 -22.27 19.66
C ALA A 101 0.65 -23.14 20.53
N VAL A 102 -0.62 -22.73 20.71
CA VAL A 102 -1.62 -23.48 21.49
C VAL A 102 -2.12 -24.71 20.74
N TYR A 103 -2.30 -24.61 19.41
CA TYR A 103 -2.92 -25.67 18.62
C TYR A 103 -1.92 -26.61 17.94
N ALA A 104 -0.74 -26.10 17.57
CA ALA A 104 0.29 -26.81 16.82
C ALA A 104 1.65 -26.90 17.54
N GLY A 105 1.76 -26.29 18.73
CA GLY A 105 2.97 -26.28 19.54
C GLY A 105 3.95 -25.17 19.18
N PHE A 106 4.84 -24.87 20.14
CA PHE A 106 5.86 -23.82 20.01
C PHE A 106 6.77 -23.96 18.78
N PRO A 107 7.25 -25.16 18.38
CA PRO A 107 8.12 -25.28 17.21
C PRO A 107 7.47 -24.75 15.92
N ALA A 108 6.20 -25.07 15.68
CA ALA A 108 5.47 -24.61 14.50
C ALA A 108 5.26 -23.09 14.52
N ALA A 109 4.87 -22.54 15.68
CA ALA A 109 4.71 -21.11 15.88
C ALA A 109 6.01 -20.34 15.67
N LEU A 110 7.13 -20.81 16.25
CA LEU A 110 8.45 -20.19 16.12
C LEU A 110 8.93 -20.18 14.66
N ASN A 111 8.79 -21.30 13.95
CA ASN A 111 9.10 -21.37 12.52
C ASN A 111 8.28 -20.35 11.73
N GLY A 112 6.99 -20.19 12.05
CA GLY A 112 6.13 -19.19 11.44
C GLY A 112 6.62 -17.76 11.71
N VAL A 113 6.94 -17.43 12.96
CA VAL A 113 7.43 -16.10 13.34
C VAL A 113 8.75 -15.76 12.63
N PHE A 114 9.69 -16.69 12.53
CA PHE A 114 10.94 -16.45 11.79
C PHE A 114 10.71 -16.29 10.29
N ALA A 115 9.76 -17.02 9.70
CA ALA A 115 9.37 -16.83 8.31
C ALA A 115 8.74 -15.45 8.09
N ALA A 116 7.87 -14.99 9.01
CA ALA A 116 7.30 -13.65 8.98
C ALA A 116 8.36 -12.55 9.09
N GLN A 117 9.31 -12.70 10.00
CA GLN A 117 10.42 -11.76 10.14
C GLN A 117 11.17 -11.58 8.81
N GLN A 118 11.53 -12.69 8.15
CA GLN A 118 12.22 -12.63 6.85
C GLN A 118 11.39 -11.91 5.78
N VAL A 119 10.07 -12.09 5.76
CA VAL A 119 9.18 -11.37 4.84
C VAL A 119 9.10 -9.90 5.20
N PHE A 120 9.01 -9.53 6.48
CA PHE A 120 8.95 -8.14 6.91
C PHE A 120 10.25 -7.37 6.63
N GLU A 121 11.39 -8.07 6.66
CA GLU A 121 12.70 -7.49 6.33
C GLU A 121 12.93 -7.40 4.80
N SER A 122 12.36 -8.31 4.01
CA SER A 122 12.56 -8.37 2.55
C SER A 122 11.48 -7.66 1.73
N ALA A 123 10.26 -7.54 2.25
CA ALA A 123 9.22 -6.74 1.65
C ALA A 123 9.49 -5.27 2.02
N PRO A 124 9.86 -4.39 1.07
CA PRO A 124 9.52 -2.98 1.27
C PRO A 124 8.01 -2.99 1.43
N MET A 125 7.50 -2.64 2.63
CA MET A 125 6.07 -2.49 2.88
C MET A 125 5.48 -1.83 1.64
N ALA A 126 4.59 -2.51 0.90
CA ALA A 126 4.04 -1.98 -0.34
C ALA A 126 3.57 -0.56 -0.03
N ALA A 127 4.33 0.38 -0.56
CA ALA A 127 4.44 1.65 0.11
C ALA A 127 3.13 2.38 -0.18
N LYS A 128 2.32 2.56 0.87
CA LYS A 128 0.96 3.06 0.68
C LYS A 128 1.08 4.52 0.25
N PRO A 129 0.43 4.91 -0.85
CA PRO A 129 0.44 6.30 -1.25
C PRO A 129 -0.03 7.20 -0.12
N VAL A 130 0.73 8.25 0.17
CA VAL A 130 0.41 9.25 1.17
C VAL A 130 -0.20 10.42 0.44
N GLY A 131 -1.44 10.77 0.78
CA GLY A 131 -2.11 11.95 0.22
C GLY A 131 -2.42 12.97 1.30
N ILE A 132 -2.19 14.25 1.00
CA ILE A 132 -2.59 15.37 1.83
C ILE A 132 -3.39 16.36 0.99
N THR A 133 -4.51 16.80 1.55
CA THR A 133 -5.23 17.98 1.10
C THR A 133 -4.98 19.07 2.14
N ALA A 134 -4.51 20.23 1.72
CA ALA A 134 -4.25 21.35 2.61
C ALA A 134 -4.92 22.63 2.10
N LEU A 135 -5.50 23.37 3.03
CA LEU A 135 -5.95 24.74 2.84
C LEU A 135 -4.86 25.67 3.36
N LEU A 136 -4.30 26.49 2.47
CA LEU A 136 -3.29 27.49 2.81
C LEU A 136 -3.89 28.88 2.66
N ARG A 137 -3.40 29.83 3.46
CA ARG A 137 -3.72 31.25 3.38
C ARG A 137 -2.50 32.05 2.95
N ILE A 138 -2.65 32.95 2.00
CA ILE A 138 -1.63 33.95 1.64
C ILE A 138 -1.49 34.95 2.78
N ASN A 139 -0.26 35.15 3.26
CA ASN A 139 0.00 35.97 4.45
C ASN A 139 -0.10 37.46 4.17
N ASP A 140 0.28 37.90 2.95
CA ASP A 140 0.24 39.30 2.52
C ASP A 140 -0.39 39.40 1.12
N LEU A 141 -1.62 39.93 1.06
CA LEU A 141 -2.35 40.12 -0.20
C LEU A 141 -1.69 41.15 -1.13
N ALA A 142 -0.85 42.06 -0.63
CA ALA A 142 -0.07 42.94 -1.49
C ALA A 142 0.97 42.17 -2.32
N GLN A 143 1.34 40.96 -1.89
CA GLN A 143 2.29 40.07 -2.55
C GLN A 143 1.60 38.91 -3.29
N ILE A 144 0.30 39.02 -3.59
CA ILE A 144 -0.47 37.92 -4.18
C ILE A 144 0.16 37.40 -5.49
N GLU A 145 0.54 38.28 -6.41
CA GLU A 145 1.14 37.87 -7.69
C GLU A 145 2.48 37.16 -7.49
N TYR A 146 3.31 37.67 -6.59
CA TYR A 146 4.58 37.05 -6.23
C TYR A 146 4.38 35.68 -5.56
N THR A 147 3.41 35.59 -4.65
CA THR A 147 3.06 34.36 -3.93
C THR A 147 2.58 33.28 -4.89
N LEU A 148 1.71 33.65 -5.85
CA LEU A 148 1.22 32.73 -6.88
C LEU A 148 2.36 32.26 -7.80
N SER A 149 3.28 33.14 -8.17
CA SER A 149 4.47 32.76 -8.94
C SER A 149 5.36 31.78 -8.17
N ALA A 150 5.64 32.06 -6.89
CA ALA A 150 6.45 31.19 -6.05
C ALA A 150 5.80 29.82 -5.83
N LEU A 151 4.47 29.77 -5.65
CA LEU A 151 3.70 28.52 -5.57
C LEU A 151 3.76 27.72 -6.88
N GLN A 152 3.73 28.38 -8.04
CA GLN A 152 3.88 27.71 -9.34
C GLN A 152 5.28 27.12 -9.53
N ASP A 153 6.32 27.84 -9.10
CA ASP A 153 7.70 27.36 -9.16
C ASP A 153 7.95 26.21 -8.16
N LEU A 154 7.34 26.24 -6.98
CA LEU A 154 7.29 25.13 -6.04
C LEU A 154 6.67 23.89 -6.71
N ALA A 155 5.44 24.03 -7.23
CA ALA A 155 4.75 22.90 -7.89
C ALA A 155 5.56 22.30 -9.04
N ARG A 156 6.18 23.13 -9.88
CA ARG A 156 6.98 22.65 -11.02
C ARG A 156 8.16 21.79 -10.56
N GLN A 157 8.83 22.18 -9.47
CA GLN A 157 9.97 21.44 -8.94
C GLN A 157 9.53 20.17 -8.24
N THR A 158 8.48 20.26 -7.43
CA THR A 158 7.93 19.12 -6.68
C THR A 158 7.37 18.02 -7.58
N GLN A 159 6.77 18.40 -8.72
CA GLN A 159 6.30 17.44 -9.72
C GLN A 159 7.41 16.61 -10.37
N LEU A 160 8.67 17.04 -10.28
CA LEU A 160 9.83 16.32 -10.80
C LEU A 160 10.45 15.38 -9.76
N GLU A 161 9.97 15.40 -8.51
CA GLU A 161 10.55 14.60 -7.44
C GLU A 161 10.26 13.10 -7.60
N PRO A 162 11.27 12.23 -7.34
CA PRO A 162 11.08 10.79 -7.36
C PRO A 162 10.03 10.30 -6.34
N GLY A 163 8.82 10.03 -6.80
CA GLY A 163 7.74 9.56 -5.94
C GLY A 163 6.63 10.57 -5.71
N CYS A 164 6.73 11.76 -6.29
CA CYS A 164 5.56 12.61 -6.47
C CYS A 164 4.60 11.93 -7.46
N LEU A 165 3.39 11.61 -7.01
CA LEU A 165 2.31 11.07 -7.85
C LEU A 165 1.39 12.20 -8.33
N GLU A 166 1.11 13.14 -7.44
CA GLU A 166 0.31 14.33 -7.72
C GLU A 166 0.77 15.49 -6.84
N PHE A 167 0.87 16.68 -7.41
CA PHE A 167 1.07 17.91 -6.63
C PHE A 167 0.41 19.06 -7.38
N ARG A 168 -0.72 19.52 -6.86
CA ARG A 168 -1.58 20.53 -7.50
C ARG A 168 -1.90 21.65 -6.53
N ILE A 169 -1.69 22.87 -6.99
CA ILE A 169 -2.06 24.09 -6.29
C ILE A 169 -3.16 24.78 -7.07
N GLN A 170 -4.24 25.12 -6.39
CA GLN A 170 -5.38 25.86 -6.93
C GLN A 170 -5.62 27.11 -6.10
N HIS A 171 -5.87 28.23 -6.77
CA HIS A 171 -6.20 29.50 -6.13
C HIS A 171 -7.70 29.73 -6.20
N ASP A 172 -8.31 30.06 -5.06
CA ASP A 172 -9.74 30.37 -5.00
C ASP A 172 -9.98 31.79 -5.53
N VAL A 173 -10.59 31.89 -6.71
CA VAL A 173 -10.91 33.18 -7.35
C VAL A 173 -11.95 33.99 -6.57
N SER A 174 -12.75 33.35 -5.71
CA SER A 174 -13.74 34.00 -4.86
C SER A 174 -13.18 34.47 -3.52
N GLN A 175 -12.07 33.86 -3.07
CA GLN A 175 -11.36 34.20 -1.84
C GLN A 175 -9.87 34.34 -2.15
N PRO A 176 -9.41 35.55 -2.51
CA PRO A 176 -8.09 35.76 -3.10
C PRO A 176 -6.91 35.42 -2.16
N ASP A 177 -7.14 35.29 -0.86
CA ASP A 177 -6.14 34.84 0.11
C ASP A 177 -6.06 33.31 0.22
N THR A 178 -6.92 32.56 -0.45
CA THR A 178 -7.12 31.13 -0.19
C THR A 178 -6.52 30.25 -1.28
N ILE A 179 -5.73 29.25 -0.87
CA ILE A 179 -5.07 28.27 -1.73
C ILE A 179 -5.46 26.86 -1.29
N LEU A 180 -5.82 26.02 -2.26
CA LEU A 180 -6.00 24.58 -2.07
C LEU A 180 -4.79 23.84 -2.63
N LEU A 181 -4.11 23.08 -1.78
CA LEU A 181 -3.02 22.19 -2.15
C LEU A 181 -3.52 20.74 -2.06
N TRP A 182 -3.31 19.98 -3.13
CA TRP A 182 -3.46 18.53 -3.13
C TRP A 182 -2.13 17.90 -3.52
N GLU A 183 -1.58 17.10 -2.62
CA GLU A 183 -0.40 16.29 -2.88
C GLU A 183 -0.69 14.80 -2.67
N GLN A 184 -0.05 13.97 -3.48
CA GLN A 184 -0.02 12.54 -3.35
C GLN A 184 1.39 12.03 -3.66
N TRP A 185 1.89 11.20 -2.77
CA TRP A 185 3.23 10.65 -2.77
C TRP A 185 3.16 9.14 -2.83
N ARG A 186 4.14 8.52 -3.47
CA ARG A 186 4.28 7.07 -3.57
C ARG A 186 4.28 6.44 -2.17
N ASP A 187 4.93 7.09 -1.21
CA ASP A 187 5.12 6.58 0.13
C ASP A 187 5.54 7.66 1.14
N GLU A 188 5.61 7.27 2.41
CA GLU A 188 6.01 8.12 3.54
C GLU A 188 7.45 8.63 3.42
N THR A 189 8.34 7.84 2.82
CA THR A 189 9.75 8.22 2.63
C THR A 189 9.84 9.35 1.61
N ALA A 190 9.21 9.20 0.44
CA ALA A 190 9.16 10.21 -0.60
C ALA A 190 8.52 11.51 -0.10
N PHE A 191 7.45 11.41 0.72
CA PHE A 191 6.85 12.58 1.35
C PHE A 191 7.82 13.30 2.31
N ASN A 192 8.54 12.56 3.17
CA ASN A 192 9.51 13.17 4.09
C ASN A 192 10.73 13.75 3.37
N GLU A 193 11.17 13.12 2.28
CA GLU A 193 12.22 13.65 1.40
C GLU A 193 11.79 14.98 0.78
N HIS A 194 10.53 15.08 0.31
CA HIS A 194 9.95 16.33 -0.19
C HIS A 194 9.95 17.45 0.85
N LEU A 195 9.55 17.16 2.09
CA LEU A 195 9.56 18.15 3.18
C LEU A 195 10.96 18.71 3.46
N ALA A 196 12.00 17.92 3.18
CA ALA A 196 13.40 18.31 3.33
C ALA A 196 14.03 18.85 2.04
N ALA A 197 13.31 18.84 0.90
CA ALA A 197 13.87 19.24 -0.38
C ALA A 197 14.23 20.73 -0.38
N PRO A 198 15.36 21.14 -1.00
CA PRO A 198 15.83 22.53 -0.94
C PRO A 198 14.76 23.54 -1.38
N HIS A 199 14.04 23.25 -2.47
CA HIS A 199 13.01 24.15 -2.99
C HIS A 199 11.77 24.26 -2.09
N THR A 200 11.44 23.20 -1.34
CA THR A 200 10.38 23.22 -0.32
C THR A 200 10.79 24.06 0.88
N VAL A 201 12.01 23.86 1.38
CA VAL A 201 12.57 24.62 2.49
C VAL A 201 12.73 26.10 2.13
N ASP A 202 13.24 26.39 0.93
CA ASP A 202 13.40 27.75 0.40
C ASP A 202 12.06 28.45 0.24
N TYR A 203 11.00 27.74 -0.18
CA TYR A 203 9.64 28.28 -0.23
C TYR A 203 9.11 28.58 1.18
N GLN A 204 9.25 27.65 2.12
CA GLN A 204 8.81 27.83 3.51
C GLN A 204 9.50 29.02 4.19
N ALA A 205 10.79 29.22 3.92
CA ALA A 205 11.57 30.33 4.46
C ALA A 205 11.08 31.71 4.00
N GLN A 206 10.40 31.81 2.85
CA GLN A 206 9.82 33.07 2.36
C GLN A 206 8.56 33.48 3.13
N ASN A 207 7.95 32.56 3.89
CA ASN A 207 6.77 32.82 4.74
C ASN A 207 5.61 33.50 3.97
N LEU A 208 5.37 33.08 2.72
CA LEU A 208 4.33 33.65 1.85
C LEU A 208 2.93 33.10 2.14
N THR A 209 2.86 31.87 2.64
CA THR A 209 1.61 31.20 2.98
C THR A 209 1.66 30.59 4.39
N SER A 210 0.49 30.44 5.01
CA SER A 210 0.29 29.75 6.28
C SER A 210 -0.70 28.60 6.11
N LEU A 211 -0.43 27.48 6.77
CA LEU A 211 -1.36 26.36 6.83
C LEU A 211 -2.59 26.73 7.68
N VAL A 212 -3.79 26.64 7.09
CA VAL A 212 -5.06 26.84 7.80
C VAL A 212 -5.57 25.51 8.34
N GLN A 213 -5.62 24.50 7.47
CA GLN A 213 -6.12 23.17 7.79
C GLN A 213 -5.53 22.15 6.81
N TYR A 214 -5.37 20.91 7.23
CA TYR A 214 -5.07 19.80 6.32
C TYR A 214 -5.84 18.53 6.70
N TRP A 215 -5.93 17.64 5.73
CA TRP A 215 -6.51 16.30 5.86
C TRP A 215 -5.56 15.30 5.21
N ARG A 216 -5.33 14.19 5.89
CA ARG A 216 -4.49 13.10 5.39
C ARG A 216 -5.37 11.96 4.90
N MET A 217 -5.16 11.47 3.67
CA MET A 217 -6.03 10.50 3.02
C MET A 217 -6.14 9.15 3.77
N ASN A 218 -5.16 8.79 4.60
CA ASN A 218 -5.22 7.55 5.41
C ASN A 218 -6.10 7.69 6.68
N GLU A 219 -6.55 8.90 7.03
CA GLU A 219 -7.33 9.20 8.24
C GLU A 219 -8.80 9.52 7.93
N LEU A 220 -9.17 9.65 6.65
CA LEU A 220 -10.53 9.87 6.21
C LEU A 220 -11.31 8.54 6.22
N LYS A 221 -11.98 8.25 7.34
CA LYS A 221 -13.08 7.28 7.34
C LYS A 221 -14.27 7.94 6.64
N LEU A 222 -14.53 7.56 5.39
CA LEU A 222 -15.83 7.79 4.75
C LEU A 222 -16.91 6.96 5.45
#